data_AF-A0A1I5E6J3-F1
#
_entry.id   AF-A0A1I5E6J3-F1
#
_cell.length_a   1.000
_cell.length_b   1.000
_cell.length_c   1.000
_cell.angle_alpha   90.00
_cell.angle_beta   90.00
_cell.angle_gamma   90.00
#
_symmetry.space_group_name_H-M   'P 1'
#
loop_
_entity.id
_entity.type
_entity.pdbx_description
1 polymer ?
#
loop_
_entity_poly.entity_id
_entity_poly.type
_entity_poly.pdbx_seq_one_letter_code
_entity_poly.pdbx_strand_id
1 'polypeptide(L)'
;MGLVLFPGDGDNSSPDVSWSYSGFAAFRRRLAEAEGFVLSEMWGFGGERPWNEVSTALEPLLDHPDDGGDDLSPAECASILDRLEAITDQWAREGSDQLLQQHIEDARQLADVPRLCIEKDVPLAFL
;
A
#
# COMPACT_ATOMS: atom_id res chain seq x y z
N MET A 1 -14.86 11.17 3.86
CA MET A 1 -14.10 10.34 4.81
C MET A 1 -13.07 9.57 4.00
N GLY A 2 -11.87 9.46 4.54
CA GLY A 2 -10.72 8.82 3.90
C GLY A 2 -9.93 8.08 4.96
N LEU A 3 -8.70 7.72 4.62
CA LEU A 3 -7.76 7.07 5.51
C LEU A 3 -6.40 7.77 5.44
N VAL A 4 -5.65 7.65 6.52
CA VAL A 4 -4.32 8.20 6.73
C VAL A 4 -3.40 7.07 7.13
N LEU A 5 -2.30 6.90 6.39
CA LEU A 5 -1.20 6.03 6.78
C LEU A 5 -0.10 6.90 7.39
N PHE A 6 0.32 6.56 8.60
CA PHE A 6 1.29 7.35 9.34
C PHE A 6 2.16 6.47 10.24
N PRO A 7 3.38 6.92 10.60
CA PRO A 7 4.23 6.18 11.52
C PRO A 7 3.64 6.23 12.94
N GLY A 8 3.58 5.07 13.61
CA GLY A 8 3.17 4.94 15.01
C GLY A 8 4.21 5.43 16.02
N ASP A 9 4.99 6.46 15.69
CA ASP A 9 6.04 7.03 16.55
C ASP A 9 5.51 8.02 17.60
N GLY A 10 4.23 8.36 17.54
CA GLY A 10 3.60 9.36 18.41
C GLY A 10 4.00 10.81 18.10
N ASP A 11 4.66 11.04 16.96
CA ASP A 11 5.06 12.36 16.48
C ASP A 11 4.14 12.82 15.35
N ASN A 12 3.24 13.74 15.67
CA ASN A 12 2.29 14.31 14.70
C ASN A 12 2.95 15.23 13.64
N SER A 13 4.27 15.41 13.67
CA SER A 13 5.03 16.11 12.63
C SER A 13 5.67 15.16 11.61
N SER A 14 5.60 13.85 11.84
CA SER A 14 6.05 12.84 10.89
C SER A 14 5.22 12.87 9.60
N PRO A 15 5.83 12.57 8.44
CA PRO A 15 5.12 12.49 7.17
C PRO A 15 4.03 11.41 7.22
N ASP A 16 2.82 11.79 6.84
CA ASP A 16 1.69 10.91 6.60
C ASP A 16 1.26 10.96 5.13
N VAL A 17 0.50 9.94 4.71
CA VAL A 17 -0.18 9.94 3.42
C VAL A 17 -1.68 9.78 3.64
N SER A 18 -2.44 10.70 3.03
CA SER A 18 -3.88 10.78 3.17
C SER A 18 -4.57 10.46 1.84
N TRP A 19 -5.50 9.50 1.84
CA TRP A 19 -6.30 9.15 0.68
C TRP A 19 -7.80 9.18 0.96
N SER A 20 -8.58 9.38 -0.10
CA SER A 20 -9.99 8.98 -0.08
C SER A 20 -10.09 7.44 -0.13
N TYR A 21 -11.12 6.86 0.49
CA TYR A 21 -11.37 5.40 0.41
C TYR A 21 -11.40 4.90 -1.03
N SER A 22 -12.06 5.63 -1.95
CA SER A 22 -12.10 5.27 -3.36
C SER A 22 -10.75 5.37 -4.05
N GLY A 23 -9.93 6.36 -3.67
CA GLY A 23 -8.57 6.52 -4.18
C GLY A 23 -7.66 5.38 -3.74
N PHE A 24 -7.65 5.08 -2.44
CA PHE A 24 -6.87 3.96 -1.90
C PHE A 24 -7.33 2.61 -2.45
N ALA A 25 -8.64 2.40 -2.60
CA ALA A 25 -9.17 1.18 -3.23
C ALA A 25 -8.81 1.07 -4.72
N ALA A 26 -8.67 2.18 -5.45
CA ALA A 26 -8.20 2.17 -6.83
C ALA A 26 -6.69 1.87 -6.90
N PHE A 27 -5.91 2.45 -5.98
CA PHE A 27 -4.48 2.19 -5.86
C PHE A 27 -4.19 0.72 -5.51
N ARG A 28 -4.87 0.13 -4.51
CA ARG A 28 -4.75 -1.31 -4.18
C ARG A 28 -5.08 -2.21 -5.36
N ARG A 29 -6.14 -1.89 -6.13
CA ARG A 29 -6.47 -2.62 -7.36
C ARG A 29 -5.33 -2.59 -8.36
N ARG A 30 -4.70 -1.43 -8.55
CA ARG A 30 -3.58 -1.28 -9.48
C ARG A 30 -2.35 -2.07 -9.03
N LEU A 31 -2.06 -2.10 -7.73
CA LEU A 31 -0.98 -2.94 -7.18
C LEU A 31 -1.25 -4.43 -7.42
N ALA A 32 -2.47 -4.90 -7.16
CA ALA A 32 -2.85 -6.30 -7.43
C ALA A 32 -2.69 -6.66 -8.91
N GLU A 33 -3.10 -5.78 -9.83
CA GLU A 33 -2.90 -5.98 -11.27
C GLU A 33 -1.41 -6.10 -11.63
N ALA A 34 -0.54 -5.30 -11.02
CA ALA A 34 0.91 -5.37 -11.23
C ALA A 34 1.52 -6.66 -10.66
N GLU A 35 0.92 -7.21 -9.61
CA GLU A 35 1.24 -8.54 -9.07
C GLU A 35 0.65 -9.69 -9.90
N GLY A 36 -0.20 -9.39 -10.88
CA GLY A 36 -0.80 -10.36 -11.79
C GLY A 36 -2.07 -11.05 -11.27
N PHE A 37 -2.77 -10.44 -10.31
CA PHE A 37 -4.08 -10.92 -9.86
C PHE A 37 -5.13 -9.80 -9.78
N VAL A 38 -6.40 -10.18 -9.67
CA VAL A 38 -7.52 -9.24 -9.64
C VAL A 38 -8.02 -9.09 -8.22
N LEU A 39 -7.86 -7.90 -7.62
CA LEU A 39 -8.24 -7.66 -6.23
C LEU A 39 -9.73 -7.94 -5.95
N SER A 40 -10.63 -7.63 -6.88
CA SER A 40 -12.08 -7.86 -6.69
C SER A 40 -12.47 -9.34 -6.63
N GLU A 41 -11.58 -10.26 -7.01
CA GLU A 41 -11.80 -11.70 -6.86
C GLU A 41 -11.41 -12.20 -5.46
N MET A 42 -10.65 -11.40 -4.71
CA MET A 42 -10.14 -11.76 -3.38
C MET A 42 -11.22 -11.62 -2.31
N TRP A 43 -11.08 -12.42 -1.26
CA TRP A 43 -11.91 -12.32 -0.07
C TRP A 43 -11.76 -10.93 0.57
N GLY A 44 -12.87 -10.36 1.07
CA GLY A 44 -12.93 -8.97 1.55
C GLY A 44 -13.22 -7.92 0.46
N PHE A 45 -13.01 -8.24 -0.82
CA PHE A 45 -13.18 -7.31 -1.95
C PHE A 45 -14.35 -7.65 -2.88
N GLY A 46 -15.21 -8.60 -2.47
CA GLY A 46 -16.40 -9.03 -3.19
C GLY A 46 -16.29 -10.40 -3.88
N GLY A 47 -15.11 -11.02 -3.85
CA GLY A 47 -14.89 -12.36 -4.37
C GLY A 47 -14.71 -13.44 -3.30
N GLU A 48 -14.42 -14.66 -3.75
CA GLU A 48 -14.29 -15.86 -2.91
C GLU A 48 -12.86 -16.45 -2.92
N ARG A 49 -11.92 -15.83 -3.64
CA ARG A 49 -10.55 -16.32 -3.74
C ARG A 49 -9.78 -16.01 -2.43
N PRO A 50 -9.23 -17.02 -1.75
CA PRO A 50 -8.50 -16.81 -0.51
C PRO A 50 -7.09 -16.23 -0.76
N TRP A 51 -6.59 -15.43 0.19
CA TRP A 51 -5.25 -14.82 0.12
C TRP A 51 -4.10 -15.82 0.08
N ASN A 52 -4.27 -17.01 0.67
CA ASN A 52 -3.26 -18.08 0.65
C ASN A 52 -2.96 -18.65 -0.77
N GLU A 53 -3.76 -18.32 -1.78
CA GLU A 53 -3.54 -18.69 -3.18
C GLU A 53 -2.71 -17.64 -3.95
N VAL A 54 -2.38 -16.52 -3.33
CA VAL A 54 -1.56 -15.45 -3.90
C VAL A 54 -0.30 -15.32 -3.05
N SER A 55 0.86 -15.30 -3.70
CA SER A 55 2.13 -15.10 -3.02
C SER A 55 2.65 -13.71 -3.35
N THR A 56 2.29 -12.71 -2.55
CA THR A 56 2.77 -11.33 -2.69
C THR A 56 3.25 -10.76 -1.37
N ALA A 57 4.35 -10.00 -1.41
CA ALA A 57 4.84 -9.24 -0.25
C ALA A 57 3.92 -8.06 0.12
N LEU A 58 2.97 -7.71 -0.76
CA LEU A 58 2.01 -6.64 -0.54
C LEU A 58 0.74 -7.11 0.17
N GLU A 59 0.57 -8.41 0.46
CA GLU A 59 -0.62 -8.94 1.13
C GLU A 59 -0.98 -8.16 2.40
N PRO A 60 -0.04 -7.83 3.32
CA PRO A 60 -0.38 -7.07 4.52
C PRO A 60 -0.83 -5.64 4.25
N LEU A 61 -0.51 -5.05 3.08
CA LEU A 61 -1.03 -3.74 2.67
C LEU A 61 -2.38 -3.86 1.95
N LEU A 62 -2.55 -4.92 1.15
CA LEU A 62 -3.72 -5.10 0.28
C LEU A 62 -4.93 -5.64 1.06
N ASP A 63 -4.73 -6.61 1.96
CA ASP A 63 -5.78 -7.20 2.81
C ASP A 63 -5.97 -6.49 4.16
N HIS A 64 -5.35 -5.32 4.33
CA HIS A 64 -5.55 -4.53 5.55
C HIS A 64 -6.91 -3.82 5.55
N PRO A 65 -7.67 -3.87 6.66
CA PRO A 65 -8.85 -3.03 6.86
C PRO A 65 -8.52 -1.54 6.75
N ASP A 66 -9.38 -0.73 6.13
CA ASP A 66 -9.09 0.70 6.01
C ASP A 66 -9.15 1.45 7.36
N ASP A 67 -9.78 0.86 8.37
CA ASP A 67 -9.90 1.35 9.75
C ASP A 67 -9.94 0.15 10.72
N GLY A 68 -9.27 0.28 11.87
CA GLY A 68 -9.35 -0.66 13.00
C GLY A 68 -8.64 -2.01 12.82
N GLY A 69 -7.67 -2.11 11.91
CA GLY A 69 -6.77 -3.26 11.74
C GLY A 69 -5.53 -3.21 12.65
N ASP A 70 -4.71 -4.26 12.59
CA ASP A 70 -3.43 -4.33 13.31
C ASP A 70 -2.35 -3.53 12.54
N ASP A 71 -1.59 -2.70 13.25
CA ASP A 71 -0.52 -1.91 12.62
C ASP A 71 0.54 -2.81 11.95
N LEU A 72 1.07 -2.37 10.82
CA LEU A 72 2.09 -3.13 10.10
C LEU A 72 3.47 -2.98 10.76
N SER A 73 4.13 -4.09 11.01
CA SER A 73 5.45 -4.09 11.61
C SER A 73 6.52 -3.49 10.69
N PRO A 74 7.66 -3.02 11.22
CA PRO A 74 8.78 -2.55 10.41
C PRO A 74 9.29 -3.58 9.38
N ALA A 75 9.22 -4.88 9.72
CA ALA A 75 9.62 -5.95 8.82
C ALA A 75 8.66 -6.13 7.64
N GLU A 76 7.36 -5.98 7.88
CA GLU A 76 6.34 -5.96 6.82
C GLU A 76 6.48 -4.70 5.97
N CYS A 77 6.72 -3.55 6.60
CA CYS A 77 7.01 -2.30 5.91
C CYS A 77 8.20 -2.44 4.94
N ALA A 78 9.27 -3.11 5.35
CA ALA A 78 10.43 -3.36 4.48
C ALA A 78 10.07 -4.24 3.27
N SER A 79 9.33 -5.33 3.50
CA SER A 79 8.89 -6.23 2.43
C SER A 79 7.95 -5.54 1.43
N ILE A 80 7.03 -4.72 1.96
CA ILE A 80 6.11 -3.91 1.16
C ILE A 80 6.87 -2.86 0.36
N LEU A 81 7.79 -2.15 1.00
CA LEU A 81 8.59 -1.09 0.38
C LEU A 81 9.40 -1.62 -0.80
N ASP A 82 10.15 -2.72 -0.59
CA ASP A 82 10.94 -3.36 -1.65
C ASP A 82 10.08 -3.71 -2.86
N ARG A 83 8.89 -4.26 -2.61
CA ARG A 83 7.97 -4.66 -3.69
C ARG A 83 7.31 -3.47 -4.36
N LEU A 84 6.92 -2.45 -3.59
CA LEU A 84 6.31 -1.22 -4.06
C LEU A 84 7.27 -0.45 -4.98
N GLU A 85 8.54 -0.32 -4.60
CA GLU A 85 9.56 0.32 -5.42
C GLU A 85 9.78 -0.44 -6.74
N ALA A 86 9.84 -1.78 -6.69
CA ALA A 86 9.98 -2.60 -7.89
C ALA A 86 8.82 -2.42 -8.88
N ILE A 87 7.58 -2.35 -8.39
CA ILE A 87 6.38 -2.09 -9.21
C ILE A 87 6.39 -0.67 -9.76
N THR A 88 6.78 0.32 -8.94
CA THR A 88 6.87 1.72 -9.35
C THR A 88 7.89 1.92 -10.48
N ASP A 89 9.05 1.27 -10.36
CA ASP A 89 10.08 1.26 -11.40
C ASP A 89 9.60 0.59 -12.69
N GLN A 90 8.78 -0.45 -12.59
CA GLN A 90 8.16 -1.08 -13.74
C GLN A 90 7.17 -0.12 -14.43
N TRP A 91 6.25 0.49 -13.68
CA TRP A 91 5.29 1.46 -14.21
C TRP A 91 5.97 2.65 -14.90
N ALA A 92 7.08 3.14 -14.34
CA ALA A 92 7.86 4.22 -14.93
C ALA A 92 8.44 3.86 -16.31
N ARG A 93 8.63 2.56 -16.62
CA ARG A 93 9.10 2.06 -17.92
C ARG A 93 7.96 1.79 -18.91
N GLU A 94 6.76 1.51 -18.42
CA GLU A 94 5.60 1.12 -19.24
C GLU A 94 4.98 2.29 -20.03
N GLY A 95 5.14 3.53 -19.56
CA GLY A 95 4.76 4.71 -20.34
C GLY A 95 4.40 5.94 -19.51
N SER A 96 3.83 6.94 -20.18
CA SER A 96 3.53 8.26 -19.61
C SER A 96 2.03 8.61 -19.64
N ASP A 97 1.14 7.61 -19.53
CA ASP A 97 -0.28 7.90 -19.36
C ASP A 97 -0.52 8.66 -18.04
N GLN A 98 -1.43 9.64 -18.06
CA GLN A 98 -1.68 10.50 -16.91
C GLN A 98 -2.12 9.72 -15.66
N LEU A 99 -2.92 8.66 -15.85
CA LEU A 99 -3.37 7.82 -14.75
C LEU A 99 -2.24 6.96 -14.18
N LEU A 100 -1.34 6.47 -15.05
CA LEU A 100 -0.15 5.74 -14.63
C LEU A 100 0.82 6.66 -13.85
N GLN A 101 0.98 7.90 -14.28
CA GLN A 101 1.79 8.89 -13.56
C GLN A 101 1.22 9.21 -12.18
N GLN A 102 -0.10 9.27 -12.03
CA GLN A 102 -0.73 9.43 -10.71
C GLN A 102 -0.40 8.25 -9.80
N HIS A 103 -0.51 7.01 -10.28
CA HIS A 103 -0.19 5.83 -9.47
C HIS A 103 1.29 5.72 -9.10
N ILE A 104 2.19 6.19 -9.97
CA ILE A 104 3.62 6.30 -9.65
C ILE A 104 3.85 7.31 -8.53
N GLU A 105 3.17 8.46 -8.58
CA GLU A 105 3.27 9.47 -7.53
C GLU A 105 2.68 8.97 -6.21
N ASP A 106 1.50 8.34 -6.25
CA ASP A 106 0.86 7.73 -5.08
C ASP A 106 1.78 6.69 -4.42
N ALA A 107 2.45 5.84 -5.23
CA ALA A 107 3.37 4.84 -4.73
C ALA A 107 4.65 5.45 -4.12
N ARG A 108 5.15 6.55 -4.68
CA ARG A 108 6.31 7.27 -4.12
C ARG A 108 5.96 7.95 -2.80
N GLN A 109 4.81 8.60 -2.73
CA GLN A 109 4.32 9.22 -1.49
C GLN A 109 4.07 8.17 -0.42
N LEU A 110 3.50 7.02 -0.80
CA LEU A 110 3.37 5.90 0.10
C LEU A 110 4.74 5.46 0.62
N ALA A 111 5.71 5.22 -0.25
CA ALA A 111 7.02 4.67 0.10
C ALA A 111 7.77 5.45 1.18
N ASP A 112 7.58 6.76 1.27
CA ASP A 112 8.22 7.59 2.28
C ASP A 112 7.76 7.25 3.72
N VAL A 113 6.53 6.78 3.90
CA VAL A 113 5.99 6.44 5.24
C VAL A 113 6.57 5.11 5.77
N PRO A 114 6.52 3.97 5.04
CA PRO A 114 7.21 2.73 5.43
C PRO A 114 8.71 2.92 5.60
N ARG A 115 9.38 3.74 4.77
CA ARG A 115 10.80 4.07 4.96
C ARG A 115 11.07 4.66 6.33
N LEU A 116 10.25 5.62 6.76
CA LEU A 116 10.38 6.21 8.09
C LEU A 116 10.06 5.20 9.20
N CYS A 117 9.05 4.36 9.00
CA CYS A 117 8.69 3.30 9.94
C CYS A 117 9.87 2.33 10.17
N ILE A 118 10.57 1.96 9.10
CA ILE A 118 11.79 1.14 9.16
C ILE A 118 12.93 1.88 9.84
N GLU A 119 13.19 3.14 9.48
CA GLU A 119 14.29 3.94 10.05
C GLU A 119 14.13 4.16 11.56
N LYS A 120 12.90 4.42 12.00
CA LYS A 120 12.57 4.65 13.41
C LYS A 120 12.25 3.37 14.20
N ASP A 121 12.17 2.22 13.53
CA ASP A 121 11.73 0.94 14.09
C ASP A 121 10.35 1.04 14.79
N VAL A 122 9.40 1.68 14.11
CA VAL A 122 8.02 1.91 14.57
C VAL A 122 7.02 1.29 13.59
N PRO A 123 5.83 0.87 14.05
CA PRO A 123 4.83 0.30 13.16
C PRO A 123 4.18 1.37 12.27
N LEU A 124 3.59 0.94 11.16
CA LEU A 124 2.77 1.77 10.29
C LEU A 124 1.29 1.59 10.66
N ALA A 125 0.65 2.70 11.04
CA ALA A 125 -0.73 2.72 11.49
C ALA A 125 -1.69 3.28 10.43
N PHE A 126 -2.96 2.88 10.53
CA PHE A 126 -4.06 3.24 9.62
C PHE A 126 -5.16 3.95 10.43
N LEU A 127 -5.60 5.15 9.99
CA LEU A 127 -6.58 5.99 10.70
C LEU A 127 -7.56 6.72 9.78
#